data_AF-A0A5E4B5Y6-F1
#
_entry.id   AF-A0A5E4B5Y6-F1
#
_cell.length_a   1.000
_cell.length_b   1.000
_cell.length_c   1.000
_cell.angle_alpha   90.00
_cell.angle_beta   90.00
_cell.angle_gamma   90.00
#
_symmetry.space_group_name_H-M   'P 1'
#
loop_
_entity.id
_entity.type
_entity.pdbx_description
1 polymer ?
#
loop_
_entity_poly.entity_id
_entity_poly.type
_entity_poly.pdbx_seq_one_letter_code
_entity_poly.pdbx_strand_id
1 'polypeptide(L)'
;MRLPPAPLKLSRSPALVALALPLALALAFSDETLDKVAKSEGYCSRILRAQGTRREGYTEFSLRVEGDPDFYKPGSSYRVTLSAAPPSYFRGFTLIALKENREGDKEEDHAGTFQIIDEEETQFMSNCPVAVTESTPRRRTRIQVFWIAPPAGTGCVILK
;
A
#
# COMPACT_ATOMS: atom_id res chain seq x y z
N MET A 1 -46.44 91.59 1.10
CA MET A 1 -46.71 92.03 2.50
C MET A 1 -46.17 90.96 3.46
N ARG A 2 -45.77 91.36 4.67
CA ARG A 2 -45.57 90.59 5.93
C ARG A 2 -45.46 89.03 5.87
N LEU A 3 -44.31 88.53 6.34
CA LEU A 3 -44.13 87.26 7.10
C LEU A 3 -44.93 87.29 8.45
N PRO A 4 -44.98 86.23 9.30
CA PRO A 4 -44.59 84.80 9.24
C PRO A 4 -45.83 83.92 9.68
N PRO A 5 -45.79 82.81 10.48
CA PRO A 5 -44.72 81.90 10.95
C PRO A 5 -45.00 80.37 10.88
N ALA A 6 -43.97 79.57 11.21
CA ALA A 6 -44.11 78.18 11.66
C ALA A 6 -44.64 78.11 13.12
N PRO A 7 -45.16 76.96 13.60
CA PRO A 7 -44.30 75.96 14.28
C PRO A 7 -44.67 74.52 13.82
N LEU A 8 -44.34 73.35 14.43
CA LEU A 8 -43.83 72.94 15.75
C LEU A 8 -42.83 71.74 15.62
N LYS A 9 -42.41 71.16 16.75
CA LYS A 9 -41.78 69.82 16.87
C LYS A 9 -42.56 68.98 17.90
N LEU A 10 -42.63 67.65 17.73
CA LEU A 10 -42.83 66.59 18.76
C LEU A 10 -42.90 65.22 18.00
N SER A 11 -42.50 64.04 18.48
CA SER A 11 -41.61 63.64 19.60
C SER A 11 -41.15 62.17 19.39
N ARG A 12 -40.00 61.83 19.99
CA ARG A 12 -39.45 60.48 20.32
C ARG A 12 -40.33 59.24 20.06
N SER A 13 -39.73 58.20 19.45
CA SER A 13 -39.23 57.02 20.19
C SER A 13 -38.36 56.10 19.30
N PRO A 14 -37.25 55.53 19.80
CA PRO A 14 -36.47 54.51 19.09
C PRO A 14 -36.78 53.09 19.60
N ALA A 15 -36.92 52.11 18.71
CA ALA A 15 -36.83 50.69 19.08
C ALA A 15 -36.46 49.79 17.90
N LEU A 16 -35.70 48.74 18.22
CA LEU A 16 -35.50 47.49 17.47
C LEU A 16 -34.64 47.56 16.20
N VAL A 17 -33.35 47.31 16.43
CA VAL A 17 -32.35 46.85 15.47
C VAL A 17 -32.83 45.56 14.79
N ALA A 18 -32.93 45.56 13.47
CA ALA A 18 -33.15 44.35 12.67
C ALA A 18 -31.80 43.69 12.35
N LEU A 19 -31.56 42.50 12.91
CA LEU A 19 -30.44 41.62 12.59
C LEU A 19 -30.97 40.33 11.96
N ALA A 20 -30.68 40.12 10.68
CA ALA A 20 -30.81 38.85 9.99
C ALA A 20 -29.72 38.75 8.91
N LEU A 21 -29.00 37.63 8.88
CA LEU A 21 -27.72 37.49 8.15
C LEU A 21 -27.92 37.31 6.63
N PRO A 22 -26.94 37.73 5.80
CA PRO A 22 -26.86 37.32 4.41
C PRO A 22 -26.39 35.86 4.28
N LEU A 23 -27.06 35.11 3.42
CA LEU A 23 -26.73 33.73 3.07
C LEU A 23 -26.11 33.67 1.66
N ALA A 24 -24.79 33.50 1.53
CA ALA A 24 -24.18 33.02 0.29
C ALA A 24 -22.70 32.57 0.44
N LEU A 25 -22.46 31.36 -0.09
CA LEU A 25 -21.23 30.71 -0.55
C LEU A 25 -19.93 31.53 -0.66
N ALA A 26 -18.85 31.00 -0.07
CA ALA A 26 -17.55 30.80 -0.74
C ALA A 26 -16.62 29.88 0.10
N LEU A 27 -16.80 28.56 0.04
CA LEU A 27 -15.77 27.61 0.50
C LEU A 27 -14.84 27.25 -0.67
N ALA A 28 -13.86 28.11 -0.93
CA ALA A 28 -12.70 27.76 -1.75
C ALA A 28 -11.68 27.00 -0.89
N PHE A 29 -11.94 25.72 -0.64
CA PHE A 29 -10.89 24.81 -0.16
C PHE A 29 -9.95 24.52 -1.32
N SER A 30 -8.81 25.22 -1.36
CA SER A 30 -7.69 24.84 -2.21
C SER A 30 -7.03 23.58 -1.65
N ASP A 31 -7.59 22.43 -2.01
CA ASP A 31 -6.97 21.12 -1.79
C ASP A 31 -5.82 20.93 -2.78
N GLU A 32 -4.66 21.50 -2.46
CA GLU A 32 -3.41 21.25 -3.18
C GLU A 32 -2.22 21.48 -2.23
N THR A 33 -1.70 20.42 -1.61
CA THR A 33 -0.29 20.28 -1.12
C THR A 33 0.00 18.98 -0.35
N LEU A 34 -0.96 18.06 -0.14
CA LEU A 34 -0.67 16.79 0.57
C LEU A 34 0.00 15.70 -0.30
N ASP A 35 0.12 15.89 -1.61
CA ASP A 35 0.72 14.92 -2.53
C ASP A 35 2.22 15.15 -2.80
N LYS A 36 2.98 15.34 -1.71
CA LYS A 36 4.45 15.33 -1.72
C LYS A 36 5.09 15.02 -0.37
N VAL A 37 4.49 14.10 0.38
CA VAL A 37 5.31 13.30 1.30
C VAL A 37 6.37 12.60 0.45
N ALA A 38 7.64 12.88 0.71
CA ALA A 38 8.74 12.25 0.01
C ALA A 38 8.76 10.74 0.35
N LYS A 39 8.04 9.94 -0.45
CA LYS A 39 7.97 8.47 -0.38
C LYS A 39 9.28 7.83 -0.86
N SER A 40 10.40 8.31 -0.33
CA SER A 40 11.77 7.98 -0.71
C SER A 40 12.64 7.49 0.45
N GLU A 41 12.08 7.33 1.65
CA GLU A 41 12.61 6.34 2.57
C GLU A 41 12.30 4.95 1.99
N GLY A 42 13.34 4.23 1.55
CA GLY A 42 13.20 3.03 0.71
C GLY A 42 12.35 1.95 1.37
N TYR A 43 11.10 1.85 0.93
CA TYR A 43 10.02 1.01 1.47
C TYR A 43 10.51 -0.43 1.74
N CYS A 44 11.08 -1.06 0.70
CA CYS A 44 11.54 -2.44 0.77
C CYS A 44 13.03 -2.60 1.17
N SER A 45 13.76 -1.51 1.43
CA SER A 45 15.21 -1.53 1.72
C SER A 45 15.62 -2.25 3.01
N ARG A 46 14.66 -2.64 3.85
CA ARG A 46 14.92 -3.49 5.03
C ARG A 46 14.98 -4.98 4.70
N ILE A 47 14.36 -5.43 3.61
CA ILE A 47 14.33 -6.85 3.21
C ILE A 47 15.76 -7.36 2.95
N LEU A 48 16.59 -6.57 2.27
CA LEU A 48 17.96 -6.97 1.94
C LEU A 48 18.90 -6.96 3.16
N ARG A 49 18.66 -6.06 4.11
CA ARG A 49 19.43 -6.02 5.37
C ARG A 49 19.17 -7.22 6.28
N ALA A 50 18.03 -7.90 6.10
CA ALA A 50 17.67 -9.12 6.82
C ALA A 50 18.14 -10.41 6.10
N GLN A 51 18.71 -10.32 4.89
CA GLN A 51 19.28 -11.48 4.22
C GLN A 51 20.53 -11.97 4.96
N GLY A 52 20.33 -12.96 5.84
CA GLY A 52 21.43 -13.75 6.40
C GLY A 52 22.27 -14.34 5.27
N THR A 53 23.57 -14.55 5.53
CA THR A 53 24.55 -15.05 4.55
C THR A 53 23.95 -16.15 3.67
N ARG A 54 23.82 -15.90 2.36
CA ARG A 54 23.33 -16.86 1.35
C ARG A 54 24.08 -18.19 1.53
N ARG A 55 23.43 -19.20 2.11
CA ARG A 55 23.97 -20.55 2.21
C ARG A 55 23.40 -21.39 1.09
N GLU A 56 24.21 -21.64 0.06
CA GLU A 56 23.85 -22.40 -1.15
C GLU A 56 23.69 -23.92 -0.89
N GLY A 57 23.29 -24.32 0.32
CA GLY A 57 23.26 -25.71 0.76
C GLY A 57 21.95 -26.16 1.41
N TYR A 58 20.95 -25.29 1.56
CA TYR A 58 19.67 -25.66 2.17
C TYR A 58 18.70 -26.26 1.14
N THR A 59 18.98 -27.50 0.69
CA THR A 59 18.12 -28.24 -0.25
C THR A 59 16.83 -28.75 0.39
N GLU A 60 16.69 -28.71 1.71
CA GLU A 60 15.46 -29.08 2.40
C GLU A 60 14.33 -28.05 2.22
N PHE A 61 14.63 -26.80 1.87
CA PHE A 61 13.61 -25.79 1.59
C PHE A 61 13.47 -25.59 0.08
N SER A 62 12.26 -25.70 -0.45
CA SER A 62 11.98 -25.48 -1.87
C SER A 62 10.82 -24.53 -2.10
N LEU A 63 11.09 -23.49 -2.90
CA LEU A 63 10.11 -22.59 -3.50
C LEU A 63 9.75 -23.16 -4.88
N ARG A 64 8.46 -23.41 -5.13
CA ARG A 64 7.97 -24.01 -6.38
C ARG A 64 6.71 -23.32 -6.86
N VAL A 65 6.50 -23.35 -8.18
CA VAL A 65 5.24 -22.93 -8.81
C VAL A 65 4.46 -24.19 -9.21
N GLU A 66 3.19 -24.28 -8.82
CA GLU A 66 2.35 -25.43 -9.14
C GLU A 66 2.23 -25.62 -10.66
N GLY A 67 2.50 -26.85 -11.12
CA GLY A 67 2.54 -27.20 -12.55
C GLY A 67 3.89 -26.95 -13.24
N ASP A 68 4.92 -26.49 -12.51
CA ASP A 68 6.30 -26.27 -12.99
C ASP A 68 6.38 -25.62 -14.40
N PRO A 69 5.78 -24.42 -14.62
CA PRO A 69 5.65 -23.80 -15.94
C PRO A 69 6.98 -23.24 -16.48
N ASP A 70 7.31 -23.54 -17.74
CA ASP A 70 8.49 -23.00 -18.44
C ASP A 70 8.49 -21.47 -18.56
N PHE A 71 7.30 -20.86 -18.69
CA PHE A 71 7.12 -19.42 -18.82
C PHE A 71 5.80 -18.95 -18.22
N TYR A 72 5.77 -17.71 -17.72
CA TYR A 72 4.56 -17.09 -17.23
C TYR A 72 3.73 -16.46 -18.37
N LYS A 73 2.40 -16.44 -18.22
CA LYS A 73 1.46 -15.72 -19.09
C LYS A 73 0.96 -14.47 -18.36
N PRO A 74 1.07 -13.26 -18.94
CA PRO A 74 0.62 -12.02 -18.29
C PRO A 74 -0.80 -12.10 -17.73
N GLY A 75 -1.00 -11.61 -16.51
CA GLY A 75 -2.29 -11.63 -15.81
C GLY A 75 -2.78 -13.01 -15.34
N SER A 76 -2.06 -14.11 -15.64
CA SER A 76 -2.40 -15.43 -15.12
C SER A 76 -1.98 -15.56 -13.66
N SER A 77 -2.82 -16.21 -12.86
CA SER A 77 -2.54 -16.50 -11.45
C SER A 77 -1.86 -17.86 -11.32
N TYR A 78 -0.73 -17.89 -10.60
CA TYR A 78 0.09 -19.06 -10.35
C TYR A 78 0.13 -19.35 -8.86
N ARG A 79 -0.01 -20.61 -8.45
CA ARG A 79 0.15 -20.97 -7.05
C ARG A 79 1.63 -21.17 -6.73
N VAL A 80 2.16 -20.33 -5.86
CA VAL A 80 3.53 -20.45 -5.34
C VAL A 80 3.46 -21.17 -4.00
N THR A 81 4.32 -22.18 -3.82
CA THR A 81 4.42 -22.98 -2.59
C THR A 81 5.86 -22.93 -2.08
N LEU A 82 6.04 -22.49 -0.83
CA LEU A 82 7.27 -22.69 -0.08
C LEU A 82 7.09 -23.92 0.82
N SER A 83 8.02 -24.87 0.79
CA SER A 83 7.93 -26.13 1.53
C SER A 83 9.26 -26.57 2.13
N ALA A 84 9.19 -27.32 3.23
CA ALA A 84 10.31 -27.95 3.91
C ALA A 84 10.20 -29.49 3.81
N ALA A 85 11.29 -30.15 3.43
CA ALA A 85 11.39 -31.60 3.44
C ALA A 85 11.48 -32.12 4.89
N PRO A 86 10.76 -33.19 5.26
CA PRO A 86 10.89 -33.80 6.59
C PRO A 86 12.34 -34.22 6.90
N PRO A 87 12.86 -34.02 8.12
CA PRO A 87 12.16 -33.55 9.33
C PRO A 87 12.17 -32.02 9.53
N SER A 88 12.60 -31.24 8.54
CA SER A 88 12.80 -29.79 8.66
C SER A 88 11.49 -28.99 8.66
N TYR A 89 11.55 -27.79 9.23
CA TYR A 89 10.45 -26.82 9.29
C TYR A 89 11.02 -25.39 9.33
N PHE A 90 10.24 -24.41 8.88
CA PHE A 90 10.53 -22.98 9.07
C PHE A 90 9.56 -22.35 10.09
N ARG A 91 9.87 -21.14 10.58
CA ARG A 91 9.00 -20.39 11.51
C ARG A 91 8.60 -19.01 10.98
N GLY A 92 9.50 -18.38 10.24
CA GLY A 92 9.24 -17.17 9.47
C GLY A 92 9.87 -17.29 8.09
N PHE A 93 9.40 -16.44 7.18
CA PHE A 93 9.82 -16.41 5.78
C PHE A 93 9.54 -15.02 5.20
N THR A 94 10.14 -14.73 4.05
CA THR A 94 9.77 -13.57 3.23
C THR A 94 9.79 -14.01 1.79
N LEU A 95 8.69 -13.80 1.08
CA LEU A 95 8.56 -14.04 -0.35
C LEU A 95 8.49 -12.71 -1.09
N ILE A 96 9.30 -12.58 -2.15
CA ILE A 96 9.33 -11.43 -3.06
C ILE A 96 9.35 -11.90 -4.51
N ALA A 97 8.85 -11.06 -5.41
CA ALA A 97 8.89 -11.29 -6.85
C ALA A 97 9.57 -10.10 -7.50
N LEU A 98 10.80 -10.29 -7.98
CA LEU A 98 11.66 -9.22 -8.49
C LEU A 98 11.85 -9.33 -10.00
N LYS A 99 11.95 -8.19 -10.68
CA LYS A 99 12.46 -8.15 -12.06
C LYS A 99 13.89 -8.70 -12.08
N GLU A 100 14.25 -9.37 -13.17
CA GLU A 100 15.61 -9.89 -13.35
C GLU A 100 16.66 -8.78 -13.22
N ASN A 101 17.81 -9.13 -12.62
CA ASN A 101 18.90 -8.21 -12.32
C ASN A 101 18.50 -7.01 -11.42
N ARG A 102 17.52 -7.19 -10.53
CA ARG A 102 17.18 -6.23 -9.46
C ARG A 102 17.36 -6.81 -8.06
N GLU A 103 17.78 -5.92 -7.17
CA GLU A 103 17.96 -6.18 -5.75
C GLU A 103 16.63 -6.18 -4.98
N GLY A 104 15.70 -5.26 -5.28
CA GLY A 104 14.39 -5.19 -4.61
C GLY A 104 14.28 -4.16 -3.48
N ASP A 105 15.26 -3.25 -3.34
CA ASP A 105 15.24 -2.15 -2.36
C ASP A 105 14.07 -1.19 -2.57
N LYS A 106 13.60 -1.07 -3.82
CA LYS A 106 12.55 -0.14 -4.23
C LYS A 106 11.30 -0.86 -4.70
N GLU A 107 10.15 -0.19 -4.61
CA GLU A 107 8.85 -0.74 -5.00
C GLU A 107 8.79 -1.08 -6.51
N GLU A 108 9.44 -0.27 -7.37
CA GLU A 108 9.45 -0.51 -8.81
C GLU A 108 10.31 -1.70 -9.28
N ASP A 109 11.15 -2.27 -8.41
CA ASP A 109 11.93 -3.47 -8.71
C ASP A 109 11.10 -4.76 -8.60
N HIS A 110 9.95 -4.71 -7.91
CA HIS A 110 9.04 -5.85 -7.76
C HIS A 110 8.16 -6.02 -9.01
N ALA A 111 7.67 -7.24 -9.25
CA ALA A 111 6.92 -7.61 -10.44
C ALA A 111 5.82 -8.66 -10.16
N GLY A 112 4.64 -8.38 -10.71
CA GLY A 112 3.43 -9.15 -10.46
C GLY A 112 2.75 -8.72 -9.17
N THR A 113 1.80 -9.51 -8.70
CA THR A 113 1.03 -9.20 -7.48
C THR A 113 0.72 -10.48 -6.73
N PHE A 114 1.16 -10.57 -5.47
CA PHE A 114 0.78 -11.68 -4.61
C PHE A 114 -0.67 -11.54 -4.13
N GLN A 115 -1.34 -12.66 -3.90
CA GLN A 115 -2.60 -12.73 -3.17
C GLN A 115 -2.48 -13.79 -2.07
N ILE A 116 -2.92 -13.42 -0.88
CA ILE A 116 -2.95 -14.30 0.29
C ILE A 116 -3.99 -15.40 0.07
N ILE A 117 -3.62 -16.65 0.38
CA ILE A 117 -4.54 -17.80 0.36
C ILE A 117 -5.00 -18.12 1.78
N ASP A 118 -4.12 -17.96 2.76
CA ASP A 118 -4.34 -18.26 4.17
C ASP A 118 -3.84 -17.08 5.01
N GLU A 119 -4.76 -16.31 5.56
CA GLU A 119 -4.49 -15.14 6.43
C GLU A 119 -4.05 -15.57 7.85
N GLU A 120 -4.38 -16.80 8.28
CA GLU A 120 -3.90 -17.34 9.56
C GLU A 120 -2.42 -17.74 9.50
N GLU A 121 -1.88 -18.01 8.31
CA GLU A 121 -0.47 -18.35 8.11
C GLU A 121 0.39 -17.25 7.47
N THR A 122 -0.18 -16.41 6.61
CA THR A 122 0.57 -15.50 5.74
C THR A 122 -0.06 -14.10 5.67
N GLN A 123 0.77 -13.05 5.57
CA GLN A 123 0.32 -11.66 5.49
C GLN A 123 1.27 -10.82 4.63
N PHE A 124 0.81 -9.67 4.15
CA PHE A 124 1.69 -8.68 3.53
C PHE A 124 2.60 -8.02 4.58
N MET A 125 3.87 -7.81 4.23
CA MET A 125 4.83 -7.19 5.14
C MET A 125 4.52 -5.69 5.32
N SER A 126 4.37 -5.23 6.56
CA SER A 126 3.90 -3.86 6.87
C SER A 126 4.83 -2.75 6.35
N ASN A 127 6.14 -3.00 6.27
CA ASN A 127 7.10 -2.07 5.67
C ASN A 127 7.27 -2.25 4.15
N CYS A 128 6.78 -3.33 3.53
CA CYS A 128 6.91 -3.59 2.10
C CYS A 128 5.73 -4.48 1.64
N PRO A 129 4.57 -3.89 1.30
CA PRO A 129 3.31 -4.62 1.08
C PRO A 129 3.30 -5.43 -0.22
N VAL A 130 4.31 -5.25 -1.07
CA VAL A 130 4.57 -6.11 -2.24
C VAL A 130 5.27 -7.42 -1.87
N ALA A 131 5.75 -7.56 -0.63
CA ALA A 131 6.33 -8.77 -0.07
C ALA A 131 5.35 -9.49 0.87
N VAL A 132 5.41 -10.82 0.91
CA VAL A 132 4.61 -11.66 1.84
C VAL A 132 5.53 -12.23 2.92
N THR A 133 5.02 -12.32 4.15
CA THR A 133 5.74 -12.84 5.34
C THR A 133 4.77 -13.65 6.21
N GLU A 134 5.25 -14.29 7.27
CA GLU A 134 4.39 -15.02 8.19
C GLU A 134 3.45 -14.09 8.98
N SER A 135 2.23 -14.58 9.26
CA SER A 135 1.32 -13.95 10.22
C SER A 135 1.85 -14.05 11.66
N THR A 136 2.44 -15.20 11.98
CA THR A 136 2.80 -15.65 13.33
C THR A 136 4.01 -16.60 13.27
N PRO A 137 4.90 -16.62 14.28
CA PRO A 137 6.16 -17.39 14.27
C PRO A 137 5.98 -18.90 14.56
N ARG A 138 4.89 -19.50 14.04
CA ARG A 138 4.53 -20.91 14.19
C ARG A 138 5.41 -21.80 13.29
N ARG A 139 5.74 -23.01 13.76
CA ARG A 139 6.46 -24.01 12.94
C ARG A 139 5.57 -24.47 11.78
N ARG A 140 6.08 -24.39 10.55
CA ARG A 140 5.39 -24.80 9.32
C ARG A 140 6.32 -25.62 8.44
N THR A 141 5.74 -26.57 7.70
CA THR A 141 6.43 -27.34 6.66
C THR A 141 6.00 -26.93 5.25
N ARG A 142 4.96 -26.10 5.12
CA ARG A 142 4.41 -25.64 3.85
C ARG A 142 3.60 -24.37 4.06
N ILE A 143 3.68 -23.42 3.13
CA ILE A 143 2.74 -22.30 2.95
C ILE A 143 2.41 -22.15 1.47
N GLN A 144 1.33 -21.44 1.14
CA GLN A 144 0.93 -21.15 -0.24
C GLN A 144 0.46 -19.71 -0.40
N VAL A 145 0.78 -19.12 -1.55
CA VAL A 145 0.22 -17.85 -2.02
C VAL A 145 -0.12 -17.96 -3.51
N PHE A 146 -1.00 -17.10 -4.02
CA PHE A 146 -1.06 -16.87 -5.45
C PHE A 146 -0.09 -15.74 -5.83
N TRP A 147 0.50 -15.84 -7.02
CA TRP A 147 1.24 -14.78 -7.68
C TRP A 147 0.62 -14.55 -9.06
N ILE A 148 0.09 -13.35 -9.28
CA ILE A 148 -0.43 -12.93 -10.58
C ILE A 148 0.75 -12.36 -11.38
N ALA A 149 0.97 -12.94 -12.55
CA ALA A 149 2.04 -12.53 -13.44
C ALA A 149 1.85 -11.10 -13.98
N PRO A 150 2.93 -10.30 -14.10
CA PRO A 150 2.85 -8.91 -14.52
C PRO A 150 2.47 -8.76 -16.01
N PRO A 151 2.15 -7.53 -16.47
CA PRO A 151 1.90 -7.23 -17.87
C PRO A 151 3.04 -7.64 -18.81
N ALA A 152 2.69 -7.84 -20.09
CA ALA A 152 3.66 -8.07 -21.15
C ALA A 152 4.70 -6.93 -21.22
N GLY A 153 5.95 -7.27 -21.53
CA GLY A 153 7.07 -6.31 -21.55
C GLY A 153 7.81 -6.15 -20.22
N THR A 154 7.37 -6.80 -19.14
CA THR A 154 8.06 -6.73 -17.82
C THR A 154 9.42 -7.45 -17.82
N GLY A 155 9.62 -8.42 -18.72
CA GLY A 155 10.84 -9.24 -18.79
C GLY A 155 10.82 -10.40 -17.79
N CYS A 156 11.98 -11.02 -17.56
CA CYS A 156 12.10 -12.14 -16.63
C CYS A 156 11.80 -11.69 -15.17
N VAL A 157 11.16 -12.57 -14.40
CA VAL A 157 10.85 -12.35 -12.98
C VAL A 157 11.44 -13.50 -12.15
N ILE A 158 12.05 -13.17 -11.02
CA ILE A 158 12.66 -14.10 -10.08
C ILE A 158 11.85 -14.08 -8.79
N LEU A 159 11.24 -15.21 -8.44
CA LEU A 159 10.66 -15.45 -7.12
C LEU A 159 11.78 -15.82 -6.14
N LYS A 160 11.82 -15.20 -4.96
CA LYS A 160 12.81 -15.44 -3.90
C LYS A 160 12.12 -15.53 -2.54
#